data_AF-A0AAV7E421-F1
#
_entry.id   AF-A0AAV7E421-F1
#
_cell.length_a   1.000
_cell.length_b   1.000
_cell.length_c   1.000
_cell.angle_alpha   90.00
_cell.angle_beta   90.00
_cell.angle_gamma   90.00
#
_symmetry.space_group_name_H-M   'P 1'
#
loop_
_entity.id
_entity.type
_entity.pdbx_description
1 polymer ?
#
loop_
_entity_poly.entity_id
_entity_poly.type
_entity_poly.pdbx_seq_one_letter_code
_entity_poly.pdbx_strand_id
1 'polypeptide(L)'
;MGSEFHEDAKAIDYQGESSDGQALVAAASVYGYTLNERTSSHIVVDVIGEKLMLDLQGLDEFDRIRKRTSVVIRFPYNFVVVMGKGADSSMLGILS
;
A
#
# COMPACT_ATOMS: atom_id res chain seq x y z
N MET A 1 -18.81 14.75 31.85
CA MET A 1 -18.51 14.71 30.40
C MET A 1 -17.14 14.08 30.26
N GLY A 2 -17.12 12.76 30.10
CA GLY A 2 -15.88 12.02 29.87
C GLY A 2 -15.40 12.34 28.46
N SER A 3 -14.23 12.94 28.34
CA SER A 3 -13.47 12.88 27.10
C SER A 3 -12.97 11.45 26.96
N GLU A 4 -13.71 10.63 26.22
CA GLU A 4 -13.19 9.37 25.70
C GLU A 4 -12.11 9.74 24.68
N PHE A 5 -10.86 9.70 25.14
CA PHE A 5 -9.70 9.72 24.27
C PHE A 5 -9.79 8.47 23.40
N HIS A 6 -9.99 8.64 22.10
CA HIS A 6 -9.78 7.59 21.11
C HIS A 6 -8.38 6.99 21.37
N GLU A 7 -8.35 5.71 21.75
CA GLU A 7 -7.12 4.95 22.01
C GLU A 7 -6.09 5.23 20.92
N ASP A 8 -4.88 5.60 21.37
CA ASP A 8 -3.63 5.66 20.62
C ASP A 8 -3.73 5.02 19.22
N ALA A 9 -3.90 5.84 18.19
CA ALA A 9 -3.54 5.44 16.83
C ALA A 9 -2.02 5.20 16.86
N LYS A 10 -1.65 3.97 17.22
CA LYS A 10 -0.27 3.54 17.40
C LYS A 10 0.47 3.82 16.10
N ALA A 11 1.30 4.85 16.10
CA ALA A 11 2.06 5.24 14.93
C ALA A 11 2.95 4.06 14.51
N ILE A 12 2.69 3.50 13.32
CA ILE A 12 3.51 2.43 12.76
C ILE A 12 4.75 3.06 12.15
N ASP A 13 5.92 2.69 12.65
CA ASP A 13 7.19 3.07 12.04
C ASP A 13 7.50 2.14 10.86
N TYR A 14 7.21 2.62 9.65
CA TYR A 14 7.36 1.86 8.42
C TYR A 14 8.82 1.77 7.97
N GLN A 15 9.34 0.54 7.87
CA GLN A 15 10.65 0.25 7.31
C GLN A 15 10.51 -0.25 5.86
N GLY A 16 11.30 0.29 4.94
CA GLY A 16 11.24 -0.04 3.53
C GLY A 16 12.53 0.27 2.79
N GLU A 17 12.64 -0.21 1.55
CA GLU A 17 13.85 -0.08 0.74
C GLU A 17 14.11 1.36 0.24
N SER A 18 13.11 2.22 0.28
CA SER A 18 13.18 3.57 -0.26
C SER A 18 12.39 4.57 0.58
N SER A 19 12.97 5.76 0.77
CA SER A 19 12.40 6.82 1.62
C SER A 19 11.11 7.42 1.06
N ASP A 20 10.96 7.46 -0.28
CA ASP A 20 9.71 7.85 -0.95
C ASP A 20 8.58 6.86 -0.63
N GLY A 21 8.87 5.56 -0.63
CA GLY A 21 7.91 4.52 -0.28
C GLY A 21 7.42 4.66 1.16
N GLN A 22 8.35 4.87 2.10
CA GLN A 22 8.04 5.09 3.51
C GLN A 22 7.17 6.35 3.70
N ALA A 23 7.51 7.46 3.04
CA ALA A 23 6.74 8.69 3.12
C ALA A 23 5.31 8.53 2.58
N LEU A 24 5.14 7.79 1.48
CA LEU A 24 3.81 7.50 0.91
C LEU A 24 2.94 6.68 1.86
N VAL A 25 3.49 5.63 2.49
CA VAL A 25 2.73 4.79 3.42
C VAL A 25 2.41 5.56 4.71
N ALA A 26 3.36 6.34 5.23
CA ALA A 26 3.13 7.20 6.39
C ALA A 26 2.01 8.22 6.12
N ALA A 27 2.01 8.86 4.94
CA ALA A 27 0.94 9.77 4.54
C ALA A 27 -0.42 9.04 4.45
N ALA A 28 -0.47 7.86 3.82
CA ALA A 28 -1.69 7.07 3.72
C ALA A 28 -2.29 6.74 5.11
N SER A 29 -1.45 6.39 6.08
CA SER A 29 -1.89 6.10 7.45
C SER A 29 -2.53 7.32 8.14
N VAL A 30 -1.97 8.52 7.93
CA VAL A 30 -2.56 9.78 8.43
C VAL A 30 -3.97 10.02 7.87
N TYR A 31 -4.23 9.57 6.63
CA TYR A 31 -5.55 9.66 6.00
C TYR A 31 -6.48 8.49 6.35
N GLY A 32 -6.12 7.62 7.31
CA GLY A 32 -6.96 6.50 7.73
C GLY A 32 -6.79 5.25 6.88
N TYR A 33 -5.70 5.13 6.11
CA TYR A 33 -5.35 3.93 5.34
C TYR A 33 -4.04 3.35 5.87
N THR A 34 -4.12 2.42 6.81
CA THR A 34 -2.94 1.90 7.52
C THR A 34 -2.59 0.50 7.04
N LEU A 35 -1.37 0.31 6.55
CA LEU A 35 -0.84 -1.02 6.28
C LEU A 35 -0.43 -1.66 7.60
N ASN A 36 -1.11 -2.73 8.00
CA ASN A 36 -0.87 -3.41 9.28
C ASN A 36 0.06 -4.61 9.12
N GLU A 37 -0.15 -5.42 8.08
CA GLU A 37 0.58 -6.67 7.87
C GLU A 37 0.90 -6.86 6.39
N ARG A 38 2.06 -7.45 6.12
CA ARG A 38 2.48 -7.87 4.78
C ARG A 38 3.18 -9.22 4.88
N THR A 39 2.73 -10.16 4.06
CA THR A 39 3.40 -11.43 3.81
C THR A 39 3.74 -11.56 2.33
N SER A 40 4.30 -12.70 1.91
CA SER A 40 4.50 -12.99 0.49
C SER A 40 3.20 -13.26 -0.27
N SER A 41 2.09 -13.59 0.41
CA SER A 41 0.83 -14.00 -0.23
C SER A 41 -0.33 -13.03 -0.02
N HIS A 42 -0.26 -12.15 0.98
CA HIS A 42 -1.33 -11.20 1.28
C HIS A 42 -0.83 -9.97 2.03
N ILE A 43 -1.68 -8.94 2.06
CA ILE A 43 -1.55 -7.76 2.91
C ILE A 43 -2.82 -7.56 3.72
N VAL A 44 -2.69 -6.96 4.90
CA VAL A 44 -3.82 -6.50 5.71
C VAL A 44 -3.73 -4.98 5.82
N VAL A 45 -4.76 -4.31 5.36
CA VAL A 45 -4.90 -2.85 5.42
C VAL A 45 -6.11 -2.51 6.28
N ASP A 46 -5.95 -1.52 7.17
CA ASP A 46 -7.05 -0.85 7.84
C ASP A 46 -7.53 0.29 6.96
N VAL A 47 -8.81 0.26 6.58
CA VAL A 47 -9.45 1.25 5.74
C VAL A 47 -10.52 1.94 6.56
N ILE A 48 -10.17 3.09 7.13
CA ILE A 48 -11.09 3.93 7.93
C ILE A 48 -11.71 3.11 9.08
N GLY A 49 -10.90 2.32 9.79
CA GLY A 49 -11.32 1.47 10.90
C GLY A 49 -11.75 0.06 10.51
N GLU A 50 -11.91 -0.23 9.22
CA GLU A 50 -12.32 -1.54 8.72
C GLU A 50 -11.12 -2.33 8.18
N LYS A 51 -10.85 -3.51 8.76
CA LYS A 51 -9.76 -4.37 8.32
C LYS A 51 -10.12 -5.11 7.02
N LEU A 52 -9.26 -4.97 6.03
CA LEU A 52 -9.38 -5.60 4.72
C LEU A 52 -8.12 -6.43 4.43
N MET A 53 -8.31 -7.73 4.18
CA MET A 53 -7.26 -8.63 3.72
C MET A 53 -7.31 -8.72 2.18
N LEU A 54 -6.16 -8.53 1.54
CA LEU A 54 -6.02 -8.54 0.08
C LEU A 54 -4.94 -9.56 -0.32
N ASP A 55 -5.24 -10.40 -1.30
CA ASP A 55 -4.27 -11.39 -1.78
C ASP A 55 -3.25 -10.72 -2.72
N LEU A 56 -1.97 -10.94 -2.44
CA LEU A 56 -0.85 -10.54 -3.28
C LEU A 56 -0.55 -11.68 -4.27
N GLN A 57 -1.01 -11.53 -5.51
CA GLN A 57 -0.86 -12.55 -6.55
C GLN A 57 0.49 -12.45 -7.29
N GLY A 58 1.12 -11.28 -7.25
CA GLY A 58 2.41 -11.07 -7.88
C GLY A 58 3.02 -9.73 -7.50
N LEU A 59 4.34 -9.69 -7.44
CA LEU A 59 5.15 -8.50 -7.26
C LEU A 59 6.22 -8.50 -8.35
N ASP A 60 6.28 -7.40 -9.09
CA ASP A 60 7.35 -7.07 -10.01
C ASP A 60 8.12 -5.91 -9.38
N GLU A 61 9.26 -6.26 -8.78
CA GLU A 61 10.09 -5.37 -7.98
C GLU A 61 10.57 -4.15 -8.79
N PHE A 62 11.11 -3.16 -8.07
CA PHE A 62 11.64 -1.99 -8.74
C PHE A 62 12.89 -2.35 -9.55
N ASP A 63 12.79 -2.17 -10.86
CA ASP A 63 13.92 -2.32 -11.78
C ASP A 63 14.40 -0.95 -12.29
N ARG A 64 15.73 -0.72 -12.31
CA ARG A 64 16.32 0.57 -12.69
C ARG A 64 16.20 0.88 -14.19
N ILE A 65 16.07 -0.14 -15.04
CA ILE A 65 15.86 0.02 -16.49
C ILE A 65 14.40 0.42 -16.73
N ARG A 66 13.47 -0.29 -16.10
CA ARG A 66 12.03 -0.09 -16.20
C ARG A 66 11.53 1.14 -15.44
N LYS A 67 12.25 1.56 -14.38
CA LYS A 67 11.97 2.68 -13.47
C LYS A 67 10.56 2.67 -12.86
N ARG A 68 10.04 1.47 -12.59
CA ARG A 68 8.73 1.27 -11.96
C ARG A 68 8.69 -0.08 -11.23
N THR A 69 7.77 -0.18 -10.28
CA THR A 69 7.36 -1.44 -9.63
C THR A 69 5.86 -1.62 -9.83
N SER A 70 5.41 -2.86 -9.85
CA SER A 70 3.98 -3.19 -9.97
C SER A 70 3.60 -4.38 -9.10
N VAL A 71 2.37 -4.37 -8.60
CA VAL A 71 1.78 -5.46 -7.84
C VAL A 71 0.48 -5.90 -8.49
N VAL A 72 0.20 -7.19 -8.39
CA VAL A 72 -1.09 -7.78 -8.77
C VAL A 72 -1.82 -8.13 -7.49
N ILE A 73 -2.94 -7.45 -7.24
CA ILE A 73 -3.75 -7.63 -6.04
C ILE A 73 -5.10 -8.20 -6.43
N ARG A 74 -5.57 -9.21 -5.70
CA ARG A 74 -6.95 -9.67 -5.76
C ARG A 74 -7.72 -9.13 -4.56
N PHE A 75 -8.73 -8.32 -4.86
CA PHE A 75 -9.72 -7.82 -3.93
C PHE A 75 -10.78 -8.89 -3.62
N PRO A 76 -11.56 -8.70 -2.54
CA PRO A 76 -12.76 -9.49 -2.32
C PRO A 76 -13.66 -9.52 -3.56
N TYR A 77 -14.44 -10.59 -3.70
CA TYR A 77 -15.31 -10.81 -4.87
C TYR A 77 -14.55 -11.04 -6.20
N ASN A 78 -13.30 -11.50 -6.10
CA ASN A 78 -12.49 -11.98 -7.23
C ASN A 78 -12.15 -10.90 -8.28
N PHE A 79 -12.15 -9.63 -7.86
CA PHE A 79 -11.70 -8.51 -8.67
C PHE A 79 -10.16 -8.41 -8.60
N VAL A 80 -9.49 -8.38 -9.74
CA VAL A 80 -8.02 -8.34 -9.82
C VAL A 80 -7.57 -7.00 -10.39
N VAL A 81 -6.63 -6.35 -9.70
CA VAL A 81 -6.09 -5.04 -10.07
C VAL A 81 -4.58 -5.14 -10.17
N VAL A 82 -4.03 -4.54 -11.22
CA VAL A 82 -2.60 -4.26 -11.31
C VAL A 82 -2.39 -2.81 -10.88
N MET A 83 -1.60 -2.60 -9.83
CA MET A 83 -1.20 -1.27 -9.38
C MET A 83 0.29 -1.07 -9.67
N GLY A 84 0.65 0.09 -10.21
CA GLY A 84 2.03 0.42 -10.53
C GLY A 84 2.43 1.80 -10.03
N LYS A 85 3.67 1.93 -9.54
CA LYS A 85 4.31 3.22 -9.24
C LYS A 85 5.65 3.32 -9.96
N GLY A 86 6.00 4.49 -10.47
CA GLY A 86 7.25 4.70 -11.20
C GLY A 86 7.38 6.12 -11.74
N ALA A 87 8.45 6.36 -12.47
CA ALA A 87 8.68 7.65 -13.11
C ALA A 87 7.66 7.94 -14.22
N ASP A 88 7.30 9.20 -14.41
CA ASP A 88 6.32 9.63 -15.43
C ASP A 88 6.69 9.11 -16.82
N SER A 89 7.97 9.20 -17.21
CA SER A 89 8.45 8.70 -18.50
C SER A 89 8.24 7.20 -18.70
N SER A 90 8.19 6.42 -17.62
CA SER A 90 7.94 4.97 -17.64
C SER A 90 6.46 4.61 -17.49
N MET A 91 5.66 5.45 -16.83
CA MET A 91 4.24 5.20 -16.54
C MET A 91 3.34 5.76 -17.63
N LEU A 92 3.60 6.98 -18.13
CA LEU A 92 2.74 7.62 -19.14
C LEU A 92 2.72 6.84 -20.46
N GLY A 93 3.83 6.19 -20.83
CA GLY A 93 3.90 5.38 -22.05
C GLY A 93 3.08 4.08 -22.01
N ILE A 94 2.51 3.70 -20.87
CA ILE A 94 1.68 2.49 -20.72
C ILE A 94 0.21 2.82 -20.37
N LEU A 95 -0.16 4.10 -20.34
CA LEU A 95 -1.55 4.53 -20.19
C LEU A 95 -2.22 4.50 -21.57
N SER A 96 -3.38 3.85 -21.66
CA SER A 96 -4.22 3.75 -22.86
C SER A 96 -5.33 4.79 -22.89
#